data_AF-A0A811P0P8-F1
#
_entry.id   AF-A0A811P0P8-F1
#
_cell.length_a   1.000
_cell.length_b   1.000
_cell.length_c   1.000
_cell.angle_alpha   90.00
_cell.angle_beta   90.00
_cell.angle_gamma   90.00
#
_symmetry.space_group_name_H-M   'P 1'
#
loop_
_entity.id
_entity.type
_entity.pdbx_description
1 polymer ?
#
loop_
_entity_poly.entity_id
_entity_poly.type
_entity_poly.pdbx_seq_one_letter_code
_entity_poly.pdbx_strand_id
1 'polypeptide(L)'
;MNAAAARKAAGGGMARAPALVLALVAAGAFLISYNFFAMLFRGGAGGGIGAAASAGTRDPVVAMPAWMREAADTEARRRPFHVALTATDAPYSRWQCRVMYFWYKRMQARPGGEAMGGFTRVLHSGKPDGLMDEIPTFVVDPLPAGKDHGYVVLNRPWAFVQWLQKARIEEEYILMAEPDHIFVKPLPNLALDNDPAAFPFFYITPSKHEKIIRKYYAKERGPVTDIDPIGNSPVIIKKTLLEKIAPTWMNVSIQMKEDKETDKIFGWVLEMYAYAVASALHGVQHILRKDFMIQPPFDTRLGNTFIIHFTYGCDYSLKGELTYGKVGEWRFDKRSFPDRPPPRNLTLPPPGVPESVVTLVKMVNEASANLPRWDDGI
;
A
#
# COMPACT_ATOMS: atom_id res chain seq x y z
N MET A 1 -8.34 56.62 -47.40
CA MET A 1 -8.75 57.62 -46.39
C MET A 1 -9.14 56.88 -45.12
N ASN A 2 -8.55 57.32 -44.01
CA ASN A 2 -8.84 57.13 -42.59
C ASN A 2 -8.64 55.77 -41.89
N ALA A 3 -7.72 55.85 -40.92
CA ALA A 3 -7.41 54.95 -39.83
C ALA A 3 -8.14 55.39 -38.54
N ALA A 4 -8.38 54.44 -37.62
CA ALA A 4 -8.33 54.56 -36.13
C ALA A 4 -8.96 53.27 -35.54
N ALA A 5 -8.20 52.30 -35.03
CA ALA A 5 -7.60 52.21 -33.68
C ALA A 5 -8.59 51.81 -32.56
N ALA A 6 -8.46 50.58 -32.04
CA ALA A 6 -8.56 50.25 -30.61
C ALA A 6 -8.08 48.81 -30.32
N ARG A 7 -7.06 48.68 -29.47
CA ARG A 7 -6.62 47.43 -28.83
C ARG A 7 -7.61 47.03 -27.71
N LYS A 8 -7.86 45.73 -27.54
CA LYS A 8 -8.12 45.14 -26.20
C LYS A 8 -7.72 43.66 -26.18
N ALA A 9 -6.89 43.30 -25.20
CA ALA A 9 -6.49 41.95 -24.86
C ALA A 9 -7.46 41.34 -23.82
N ALA A 10 -7.77 40.06 -23.96
CA ALA A 10 -8.30 39.07 -22.99
C ALA A 10 -8.79 37.89 -23.85
N GLY A 11 -8.52 36.61 -23.63
CA GLY A 11 -8.43 35.85 -22.38
C GLY A 11 -9.43 34.69 -22.50
N GLY A 12 -8.99 33.45 -22.25
CA GLY A 12 -9.81 32.22 -22.22
C GLY A 12 -9.71 31.40 -23.51
N GLY A 13 -9.15 30.20 -23.57
CA GLY A 13 -9.03 29.18 -22.52
C GLY A 13 -10.21 28.22 -22.59
N MET A 14 -10.19 27.30 -23.55
CA MET A 14 -10.78 25.96 -23.39
C MET A 14 -10.30 25.06 -24.52
N ALA A 15 -9.24 24.29 -24.28
CA ALA A 15 -8.94 23.12 -25.10
C ALA A 15 -8.33 21.99 -24.27
N ARG A 16 -9.24 21.09 -23.90
CA ARG A 16 -9.15 19.62 -23.98
C ARG A 16 -8.30 18.88 -22.94
N ALA A 17 -9.01 18.10 -22.11
CA ALA A 17 -8.44 16.93 -21.45
C ALA A 17 -7.92 15.92 -22.51
N PRO A 18 -6.75 15.27 -22.30
CA PRO A 18 -6.40 14.11 -23.10
C PRO A 18 -7.22 12.91 -22.60
N ALA A 19 -8.02 12.35 -23.50
CA ALA A 19 -9.03 11.30 -23.28
C ALA A 19 -8.50 9.94 -22.73
N LEU A 20 -7.21 9.80 -22.40
CA LEU A 20 -6.61 8.57 -21.86
C LEU A 20 -6.57 8.55 -20.31
N VAL A 21 -6.53 9.73 -19.67
CA VAL A 21 -6.38 9.87 -18.21
C VAL A 21 -7.71 9.65 -17.48
N LEU A 22 -8.86 9.93 -18.12
CA LEU A 22 -10.19 9.62 -17.59
C LEU A 22 -10.60 8.14 -17.84
N ALA A 23 -9.95 7.45 -18.78
CA ALA A 23 -10.24 6.04 -19.12
C ALA A 23 -9.59 5.04 -18.12
N LEU A 24 -8.39 5.33 -17.59
CA LEU A 24 -7.71 4.49 -16.59
C LEU A 24 -8.31 4.62 -15.17
N VAL A 25 -8.86 5.80 -14.85
CA VAL A 25 -9.53 6.05 -13.57
C VAL A 25 -10.89 5.33 -13.48
N ALA A 26 -11.61 5.17 -14.60
CA ALA A 26 -12.89 4.45 -14.68
C ALA A 26 -12.74 2.91 -14.79
N ALA A 27 -11.64 2.40 -15.38
CA ALA A 27 -11.39 0.95 -15.48
C ALA A 27 -10.83 0.32 -14.18
N GLY A 28 -10.07 1.09 -13.38
CA GLY A 28 -9.58 0.63 -12.06
C GLY A 28 -10.66 0.53 -10.98
N ALA A 29 -11.74 1.32 -11.08
CA ALA A 29 -12.92 1.17 -10.23
C ALA A 29 -13.70 -0.15 -10.48
N PHE A 30 -13.46 -0.81 -11.62
CA PHE A 30 -14.20 -1.99 -12.12
C PHE A 30 -13.57 -3.34 -11.72
N LEU A 31 -12.25 -3.41 -11.47
CA LEU A 31 -11.59 -4.64 -10.94
C LEU A 31 -11.86 -4.86 -9.44
N ILE A 32 -12.25 -3.80 -8.75
CA ILE A 32 -12.55 -3.79 -7.32
C ILE A 32 -13.94 -4.34 -7.01
N SER A 33 -14.89 -4.30 -7.95
CA SER A 33 -16.22 -4.93 -7.82
C SER A 33 -16.31 -6.37 -8.39
N TYR A 34 -15.31 -6.85 -9.15
CA TYR A 34 -15.39 -8.12 -9.90
C TYR A 34 -14.74 -9.34 -9.21
N ASN A 35 -13.51 -9.23 -8.69
CA ASN A 35 -12.86 -10.34 -7.95
C ASN A 35 -13.46 -10.56 -6.55
N PHE A 36 -14.11 -9.52 -6.05
CA PHE A 36 -14.90 -9.50 -4.85
C PHE A 36 -16.36 -9.41 -5.34
N PHE A 37 -17.00 -10.46 -5.81
CA PHE A 37 -16.88 -11.77 -5.23
C PHE A 37 -17.43 -12.85 -6.17
N ALA A 38 -16.60 -13.31 -7.10
CA ALA A 38 -16.70 -14.69 -7.57
C ALA A 38 -16.54 -15.72 -6.42
N MET A 39 -16.18 -15.25 -5.21
CA MET A 39 -15.88 -16.05 -4.02
C MET A 39 -16.84 -15.90 -2.83
N LEU A 40 -17.90 -15.07 -2.88
CA LEU A 40 -19.00 -15.19 -1.90
C LEU A 40 -19.93 -16.36 -2.27
N PHE A 41 -19.95 -16.80 -3.54
CA PHE A 41 -21.06 -17.56 -4.15
C PHE A 41 -20.72 -18.89 -4.82
N ARG A 42 -19.50 -19.41 -4.71
CA ARG A 42 -19.28 -20.86 -4.92
C ARG A 42 -19.60 -21.63 -3.63
N GLY A 43 -20.90 -21.67 -3.32
CA GLY A 43 -21.58 -22.82 -2.70
C GLY A 43 -21.32 -23.10 -1.22
N GLY A 44 -22.26 -22.69 -0.37
CA GLY A 44 -22.41 -23.28 0.96
C GLY A 44 -22.96 -24.71 0.90
N ALA A 45 -22.61 -25.52 1.90
CA ALA A 45 -23.40 -26.66 2.37
C ALA A 45 -23.05 -26.92 3.85
N GLY A 46 -24.09 -26.96 4.68
CA GLY A 46 -24.01 -27.19 6.11
C GLY A 46 -23.49 -28.57 6.50
N GLY A 47 -23.06 -28.66 7.75
CA GLY A 47 -22.66 -29.89 8.40
C GLY A 47 -22.31 -29.58 9.85
N GLY A 48 -23.33 -29.26 10.66
CA GLY A 48 -23.16 -29.24 12.10
C GLY A 48 -22.82 -30.65 12.59
N ILE A 49 -21.77 -30.76 13.40
CA ILE A 49 -21.63 -31.85 14.36
C ILE A 49 -21.23 -31.20 15.68
N GLY A 50 -22.13 -31.33 16.66
CA GLY A 50 -21.92 -30.87 18.01
C GLY A 50 -20.92 -31.73 18.77
N ALA A 51 -20.30 -31.08 19.75
CA ALA A 51 -19.88 -31.59 21.06
C ALA A 51 -19.08 -32.90 21.13
N ALA A 52 -17.80 -32.76 21.46
CA ALA A 52 -17.24 -33.43 22.62
C ALA A 52 -16.12 -32.56 23.22
N ALA A 53 -16.39 -32.01 24.41
CA ALA A 53 -15.38 -31.39 25.25
C ALA A 53 -14.48 -32.49 25.81
N SER A 54 -13.17 -32.36 25.64
CA SER A 54 -12.19 -32.96 26.55
C SER A 54 -11.21 -31.89 27.00
N ALA A 55 -11.08 -31.81 28.32
CA ALA A 55 -10.25 -30.87 29.03
C ALA A 55 -8.79 -31.30 29.02
N GLY A 56 -7.89 -30.32 29.08
CA GLY A 56 -6.56 -30.48 29.66
C GLY A 56 -5.40 -30.43 28.68
N THR A 57 -4.77 -29.26 28.58
CA THR A 57 -3.31 -29.05 28.69
C THR A 57 -3.05 -27.54 28.60
N ARG A 58 -2.89 -26.89 29.76
CA ARG A 58 -2.34 -25.54 29.83
C ARG A 58 -0.83 -25.67 29.73
N ASP A 59 -0.28 -25.23 28.61
CA ASP A 59 1.17 -25.07 28.43
C ASP A 59 1.64 -23.93 29.35
N PRO A 60 2.65 -24.11 30.23
CA PRO A 60 3.08 -23.05 31.11
C PRO A 60 3.88 -22.03 30.31
N VAL A 61 3.29 -20.85 30.09
CA VAL A 61 4.03 -19.67 29.60
C VAL A 61 5.01 -19.26 30.70
N VAL A 62 6.26 -19.69 30.58
CA VAL A 62 7.36 -19.20 31.41
C VAL A 62 7.62 -17.74 31.01
N ALA A 63 7.39 -16.81 31.93
CA ALA A 63 7.69 -15.41 31.69
C ALA A 63 9.19 -15.21 31.49
N MET A 64 9.58 -14.52 30.39
CA MET A 64 10.98 -14.26 30.08
C MET A 64 11.70 -13.55 31.25
N PRO A 65 12.90 -13.98 31.66
CA PRO A 65 13.67 -13.35 32.72
C PRO A 65 14.00 -11.88 32.43
N ALA A 66 14.06 -11.05 33.49
CA ALA A 66 14.26 -9.60 33.39
C ALA A 66 15.54 -9.20 32.66
N TRP A 67 16.65 -9.90 32.90
CA TRP A 67 17.95 -9.63 32.25
C TRP A 67 17.92 -9.87 30.73
N MET A 68 17.04 -10.75 30.24
CA MET A 68 16.86 -11.01 28.81
C MET A 68 15.93 -9.98 28.14
N ARG A 69 15.11 -9.28 28.93
CA ARG A 69 14.38 -8.06 28.53
C ARG A 69 15.30 -6.84 28.54
N GLU A 70 16.22 -6.74 29.50
CA GLU A 70 17.24 -5.68 29.56
C GLU A 70 18.26 -5.77 28.42
N ALA A 71 18.69 -6.99 28.09
CA ALA A 71 19.47 -7.26 26.87
C ALA A 71 18.65 -7.06 25.57
N ALA A 72 17.32 -6.84 25.68
CA ALA A 72 16.47 -6.40 24.59
C ALA A 72 16.44 -4.90 24.39
N ASP A 73 16.78 -4.14 25.41
CA ASP A 73 16.70 -2.68 25.39
C ASP A 73 18.04 -1.99 25.05
N THR A 74 19.14 -2.73 25.06
CA THR A 74 20.50 -2.17 24.98
C THR A 74 21.13 -2.37 23.59
N GLU A 75 20.99 -1.35 22.74
CA GLU A 75 21.70 -1.09 21.47
C GLU A 75 21.61 -2.11 20.31
N ALA A 76 21.65 -3.43 20.52
CA ALA A 76 21.60 -4.44 19.47
C ALA A 76 20.18 -4.68 18.87
N ARG A 77 19.14 -4.10 19.47
CA ARG A 77 17.72 -4.46 19.20
C ARG A 77 16.85 -3.37 18.58
N ARG A 78 17.30 -2.11 18.45
CA ARG A 78 16.42 -1.06 17.87
C ARG A 78 16.14 -1.28 16.39
N ARG A 79 17.13 -1.80 15.64
CA ARG A 79 17.07 -2.14 14.20
C ARG A 79 16.11 -1.22 13.44
N PRO A 80 16.36 0.10 13.42
CA PRO A 80 15.45 1.04 12.80
C PRO A 80 15.28 0.71 11.32
N PHE A 81 14.10 1.02 10.78
CA PHE A 81 13.80 0.90 9.37
C PHE A 81 13.49 2.25 8.75
N HIS A 82 13.96 2.47 7.53
CA HIS A 82 13.59 3.59 6.70
C HIS A 82 12.24 3.34 6.04
N VAL A 83 11.28 4.27 6.15
CA VAL A 83 10.01 4.17 5.45
C VAL A 83 10.17 4.68 4.02
N ALA A 84 9.93 3.84 3.04
CA ALA A 84 9.96 4.18 1.62
C ALA A 84 8.57 4.08 1.03
N LEU A 85 8.01 5.24 0.69
CA LEU A 85 6.70 5.39 0.08
C LEU A 85 6.84 5.71 -1.41
N THR A 86 6.40 4.85 -2.32
CA THR A 86 6.38 5.20 -3.75
C THR A 86 5.14 6.00 -4.12
N ALA A 87 5.32 7.08 -4.87
CA ALA A 87 4.23 8.02 -5.19
C ALA A 87 4.33 8.60 -6.61
N THR A 88 3.18 9.01 -7.14
CA THR A 88 3.08 9.85 -8.33
C THR A 88 2.93 11.33 -7.96
N ASP A 89 3.06 12.22 -8.93
CA ASP A 89 2.78 13.65 -8.78
C ASP A 89 1.27 13.98 -8.91
N ALA A 90 0.40 12.97 -9.01
CA ALA A 90 -1.04 13.18 -9.14
C ALA A 90 -1.67 13.68 -7.83
N PRO A 91 -2.65 14.61 -7.86
CA PRO A 91 -3.34 15.09 -6.66
C PRO A 91 -3.90 13.95 -5.80
N TYR A 92 -4.45 12.91 -6.44
CA TYR A 92 -4.86 11.66 -5.82
C TYR A 92 -3.78 11.09 -4.89
N SER A 93 -2.55 10.92 -5.38
CA SER A 93 -1.44 10.36 -4.59
C SER A 93 -0.92 11.34 -3.54
N ARG A 94 -0.88 12.64 -3.87
CA ARG A 94 -0.33 13.68 -2.98
C ARG A 94 -1.01 13.71 -1.62
N TRP A 95 -2.33 13.87 -1.57
CA TRP A 95 -3.02 14.01 -0.29
C TRP A 95 -2.88 12.76 0.58
N GLN A 96 -2.85 11.57 -0.04
CA GLN A 96 -2.62 10.30 0.63
C GLN A 96 -1.22 10.27 1.28
N CYS A 97 -0.18 10.66 0.54
CA CYS A 97 1.20 10.76 1.06
C CYS A 97 1.29 11.70 2.28
N ARG A 98 0.59 12.84 2.25
CA ARG A 98 0.59 13.79 3.37
C ARG A 98 -0.06 13.23 4.62
N VAL A 99 -1.20 12.56 4.47
CA VAL A 99 -1.88 11.89 5.60
C VAL A 99 -0.98 10.81 6.19
N MET A 100 -0.35 9.98 5.35
CA MET A 100 0.59 8.96 5.80
C MET A 100 1.78 9.59 6.55
N TYR A 101 2.42 10.62 5.97
CA TYR A 101 3.59 11.26 6.56
C TYR A 101 3.27 11.97 7.89
N PHE A 102 2.10 12.61 7.98
CA PHE A 102 1.59 13.21 9.21
C PHE A 102 1.51 12.19 10.35
N TRP A 103 0.91 11.02 10.07
CA TRP A 103 0.77 9.97 11.07
C TRP A 103 2.07 9.23 11.36
N TYR A 104 2.93 9.03 10.36
CA TYR A 104 4.30 8.53 10.56
C TYR A 104 5.06 9.38 11.59
N LYS A 105 5.12 10.71 11.43
CA LYS A 105 5.83 11.59 12.37
C LYS A 105 5.29 11.46 13.79
N ARG A 106 3.97 11.32 13.94
CA ARG A 106 3.32 11.16 15.24
C ARG A 106 3.58 9.81 15.88
N MET A 107 3.64 8.74 15.10
CA MET A 107 3.96 7.41 15.62
C MET A 107 5.44 7.25 15.94
N GLN A 108 6.32 7.86 15.13
CA GLN A 108 7.75 7.94 15.41
C GLN A 108 8.05 8.67 16.72
N ALA A 109 7.33 9.76 17.01
CA ALA A 109 7.55 10.57 18.22
C ALA A 109 6.95 9.97 19.51
N ARG A 110 6.22 8.86 19.42
CA ARG A 110 5.57 8.20 20.58
C ARG A 110 6.47 7.11 21.17
N PRO A 111 6.32 6.76 22.46
CA PRO A 111 6.94 5.57 23.02
C PRO A 111 6.61 4.32 22.21
N GLY A 112 7.63 3.53 21.84
CA GLY A 112 7.50 2.40 20.92
C GLY A 112 7.76 2.75 19.44
N GLY A 113 8.00 4.02 19.13
CA GLY A 113 8.29 4.54 17.77
C GLY A 113 9.76 4.52 17.39
N GLU A 114 10.64 4.03 18.27
CA GLU A 114 12.10 4.13 18.15
C GLU A 114 12.66 3.36 16.94
N ALA A 115 11.94 2.34 16.47
CA ALA A 115 12.31 1.60 15.26
C ALA A 115 11.88 2.31 13.95
N MET A 116 11.01 3.30 14.02
CA MET A 116 10.60 4.09 12.85
C MET A 116 11.69 5.11 12.55
N GLY A 117 12.64 4.75 11.69
CA GLY A 117 13.76 5.59 11.24
C GLY A 117 13.29 6.66 10.26
N GLY A 118 14.14 7.06 9.30
CA GLY A 118 13.84 8.06 8.28
C GLY A 118 12.64 7.72 7.39
N PHE A 119 12.21 8.71 6.60
CA PHE A 119 11.11 8.58 5.64
C PHE A 119 11.51 9.20 4.31
N THR A 120 11.25 8.48 3.21
CA THR A 120 11.40 9.00 1.86
C THR A 120 10.14 8.75 1.05
N ARG A 121 9.59 9.80 0.46
CA ARG A 121 8.67 9.70 -0.67
C ARG A 121 9.49 9.53 -1.95
N VAL A 122 9.47 8.34 -2.55
CA VAL A 122 10.11 8.05 -3.83
C VAL A 122 9.15 8.47 -4.94
N LEU A 123 9.38 9.68 -5.48
CA LEU A 123 8.53 10.31 -6.48
C LEU A 123 8.97 9.90 -7.88
N HIS A 124 8.18 9.04 -8.54
CA HIS A 124 8.51 8.47 -9.84
C HIS A 124 7.83 9.19 -11.01
N SER A 125 7.75 10.52 -10.93
CA SER A 125 7.23 11.41 -11.98
C SER A 125 8.33 11.96 -12.90
N GLY A 126 9.61 11.77 -12.55
CA GLY A 126 10.76 12.36 -13.23
C GLY A 126 10.94 13.87 -12.98
N LYS A 127 10.12 14.49 -12.11
CA LYS A 127 10.21 15.92 -11.81
C LYS A 127 9.83 16.24 -10.35
N PRO A 128 10.44 17.27 -9.76
CA PRO A 128 10.01 17.81 -8.47
C PRO A 128 8.53 18.24 -8.45
N ASP A 129 7.92 18.24 -7.25
CA ASP A 129 6.62 18.85 -6.99
C ASP A 129 6.63 19.63 -5.67
N GLY A 130 5.53 20.34 -5.37
CA GLY A 130 5.44 21.21 -4.19
C GLY A 130 5.44 20.48 -2.84
N LEU A 131 5.34 19.15 -2.82
CA LEU A 131 5.40 18.38 -1.57
C LEU A 131 6.83 18.15 -1.07
N MET A 132 7.85 18.48 -1.87
CA MET A 132 9.24 18.32 -1.47
C MET A 132 9.63 19.24 -0.30
N ASP A 133 8.90 20.34 -0.10
CA ASP A 133 9.08 21.24 1.05
C ASP A 133 8.51 20.66 2.36
N GLU A 134 7.59 19.69 2.27
CA GLU A 134 6.91 19.07 3.42
C GLU A 134 7.43 17.66 3.73
N ILE A 135 7.65 16.85 2.69
CA ILE A 135 7.98 15.43 2.81
C ILE A 135 9.36 15.20 2.19
N PRO A 136 10.33 14.60 2.91
CA PRO A 136 11.61 14.23 2.30
C PRO A 136 11.35 13.35 1.08
N THR A 137 11.79 13.82 -0.08
CA THR A 137 11.42 13.25 -1.38
C THR A 137 12.68 12.96 -2.19
N PHE A 138 12.71 11.79 -2.81
CA PHE A 138 13.72 11.44 -3.80
C PHE A 138 13.06 11.27 -5.16
N VAL A 139 13.43 12.11 -6.12
CA VAL A 139 12.85 12.10 -7.48
C VAL A 139 13.59 11.08 -8.34
N VAL A 140 12.82 10.21 -9.00
CA VAL A 140 13.32 9.20 -9.93
C VAL A 140 12.55 9.27 -11.24
N ASP A 141 13.17 8.78 -12.31
CA ASP A 141 12.54 8.78 -13.62
C ASP A 141 11.45 7.71 -13.69
N PRO A 142 10.32 7.96 -14.37
CA PRO A 142 9.39 6.89 -14.70
C PRO A 142 10.05 5.90 -15.68
N LEU A 143 9.37 4.78 -15.92
CA LEU A 143 9.70 3.91 -17.04
C LEU A 143 9.63 4.69 -18.37
N PRO A 144 10.41 4.30 -19.38
CA PRO A 144 10.32 4.89 -20.71
C PRO A 144 8.87 4.91 -21.22
N ALA A 145 8.50 5.95 -21.96
CA ALA A 145 7.14 6.13 -22.44
C ALA A 145 6.60 4.87 -23.15
N GLY A 146 5.42 4.41 -22.74
CA GLY A 146 4.76 3.23 -23.29
C GLY A 146 5.19 1.89 -22.70
N LYS A 147 6.30 1.82 -21.94
CA LYS A 147 6.74 0.57 -21.30
C LYS A 147 5.88 0.13 -20.12
N ASP A 148 5.13 1.04 -19.52
CA ASP A 148 4.18 0.72 -18.47
C ASP A 148 2.85 0.18 -19.01
N HIS A 149 2.60 0.27 -20.33
CA HIS A 149 1.33 -0.14 -20.96
C HIS A 149 0.09 0.48 -20.27
N GLY A 150 0.22 1.70 -19.73
CA GLY A 150 -0.84 2.37 -18.94
C GLY A 150 -1.04 1.81 -17.53
N TYR A 151 -0.25 0.82 -17.11
CA TYR A 151 -0.24 0.29 -15.74
C TYR A 151 0.79 1.04 -14.90
N VAL A 152 0.35 2.17 -14.33
CA VAL A 152 1.21 3.10 -13.57
C VAL A 152 1.99 2.45 -12.43
N VAL A 153 1.47 1.36 -11.86
CA VAL A 153 2.09 0.60 -10.75
C VAL A 153 3.42 -0.03 -11.19
N LEU A 154 3.63 -0.28 -12.49
CA LEU A 154 4.89 -0.83 -13.00
C LEU A 154 6.10 0.08 -12.75
N ASN A 155 5.87 1.38 -12.54
CA ASN A 155 6.93 2.33 -12.19
C ASN A 155 7.52 2.08 -10.78
N ARG A 156 6.80 1.38 -9.89
CA ARG A 156 7.21 1.17 -8.51
C ARG A 156 8.50 0.33 -8.37
N PRO A 157 8.61 -0.87 -8.97
CA PRO A 157 9.87 -1.62 -8.96
C PRO A 157 11.04 -0.78 -9.49
N TRP A 158 10.80 -0.03 -10.57
CA TRP A 158 11.83 0.83 -11.18
C TRP A 158 12.24 1.99 -10.27
N ALA A 159 11.28 2.57 -9.55
CA ALA A 159 11.54 3.60 -8.56
C ALA A 159 12.45 3.09 -7.44
N PHE A 160 12.20 1.89 -6.93
CA PHE A 160 13.06 1.26 -5.92
C PHE A 160 14.46 0.97 -6.43
N VAL A 161 14.62 0.46 -7.66
CA VAL A 161 15.95 0.24 -8.26
C VAL A 161 16.76 1.54 -8.27
N GLN A 162 16.18 2.63 -8.79
CA GLN A 162 16.87 3.91 -8.85
C GLN A 162 17.14 4.51 -7.47
N TRP A 163 16.18 4.43 -6.55
CA TRP A 163 16.32 4.98 -5.21
C TRP A 163 17.41 4.25 -4.41
N LEU A 164 17.40 2.92 -4.41
CA LEU A 164 18.41 2.11 -3.72
C LEU A 164 19.83 2.34 -4.27
N GLN A 165 19.97 2.58 -5.58
CA GLN A 165 21.27 2.82 -6.21
C GLN A 165 21.84 4.22 -5.91
N LYS A 166 20.98 5.22 -5.72
CA LYS A 166 21.39 6.64 -5.76
C LYS A 166 21.18 7.37 -4.43
N ALA A 167 20.25 6.93 -3.59
CA ALA A 167 19.95 7.60 -2.34
C ALA A 167 20.85 7.11 -1.20
N ARG A 168 21.18 8.03 -0.29
CA ARG A 168 21.81 7.69 0.98
C ARG A 168 20.72 7.27 1.98
N ILE A 169 20.74 5.99 2.37
CA ILE A 169 19.80 5.40 3.35
C ILE A 169 20.62 4.93 4.54
N GLU A 170 20.40 5.54 5.70
CA GLU A 170 21.18 5.28 6.92
C GLU A 170 20.76 3.97 7.60
N GLU A 171 19.47 3.66 7.57
CA GLU A 171 18.93 2.45 8.18
C GLU A 171 19.28 1.18 7.38
N GLU A 172 19.45 0.08 8.11
CA GLU A 172 19.72 -1.24 7.52
C GLU A 172 18.45 -1.93 7.00
N TYR A 173 17.29 -1.52 7.48
CA TYR A 173 15.99 -2.06 7.08
C TYR A 173 15.17 -1.00 6.36
N ILE A 174 14.27 -1.45 5.49
CA ILE A 174 13.37 -0.61 4.73
C ILE A 174 11.95 -1.14 4.92
N LEU A 175 11.02 -0.28 5.31
CA LEU A 175 9.59 -0.50 5.17
C LEU A 175 9.15 0.01 3.80
N MET A 176 8.82 -0.91 2.90
CA MET A 176 8.11 -0.58 1.66
C MET A 176 6.64 -0.32 1.98
N ALA A 177 6.15 0.87 1.64
CA ALA A 177 4.80 1.32 1.98
C ALA A 177 4.08 2.00 0.79
N GLU A 178 2.77 2.21 0.94
CA GLU A 178 1.89 2.79 -0.08
C GLU A 178 1.17 4.05 0.43
N PRO A 179 0.75 4.97 -0.47
CA PRO A 179 0.20 6.26 -0.05
C PRO A 179 -1.04 6.14 0.83
N ASP A 180 -1.80 5.07 0.65
CA ASP A 180 -3.01 4.73 1.39
C ASP A 180 -2.79 3.94 2.68
N HIS A 181 -1.59 4.03 3.24
CA HIS A 181 -1.30 3.56 4.59
C HIS A 181 -1.47 4.69 5.63
N ILE A 182 -2.05 4.35 6.78
CA ILE A 182 -2.08 5.21 7.96
C ILE A 182 -1.56 4.41 9.16
N PHE A 183 -0.51 4.90 9.81
CA PHE A 183 -0.01 4.31 11.05
C PHE A 183 -0.93 4.65 12.22
N VAL A 184 -1.57 3.64 12.82
CA VAL A 184 -2.49 3.82 13.96
C VAL A 184 -1.79 3.73 15.32
N LYS A 185 -0.59 3.14 15.33
CA LYS A 185 0.28 3.04 16.51
C LYS A 185 1.75 2.91 16.09
N PRO A 186 2.70 3.09 17.03
CA PRO A 186 4.11 2.88 16.76
C PRO A 186 4.40 1.46 16.23
N LEU A 187 5.19 1.38 15.17
CA LEU A 187 5.52 0.13 14.47
C LEU A 187 6.96 -0.28 14.82
N PRO A 188 7.16 -1.39 15.57
CA PRO A 188 8.49 -1.95 15.76
C PRO A 188 8.98 -2.62 14.48
N ASN A 189 10.28 -2.87 14.36
CA ASN A 189 10.80 -3.68 13.26
C ASN A 189 10.32 -5.12 13.40
N LEU A 190 9.43 -5.54 12.50
CA LEU A 190 8.83 -6.88 12.50
C LEU A 190 9.73 -7.93 11.82
N ALA A 191 10.76 -7.51 11.08
CA ALA A 191 11.69 -8.40 10.40
C ALA A 191 12.76 -8.94 11.36
N LEU A 192 13.31 -10.11 11.01
CA LEU A 192 14.39 -10.76 11.75
C LEU A 192 15.51 -11.10 10.79
N ASP A 193 16.61 -10.37 10.85
CA ASP A 193 17.78 -10.63 10.02
C ASP A 193 17.48 -10.86 8.53
N ASN A 194 17.60 -12.09 8.06
CA ASN A 194 17.39 -12.47 6.67
C ASN A 194 15.93 -12.86 6.35
N ASP A 195 15.04 -12.78 7.34
CA ASP A 195 13.62 -13.07 7.24
C ASP A 195 12.83 -11.75 7.28
N PRO A 196 12.46 -11.19 6.12
CA PRO A 196 11.66 -9.97 6.05
C PRO A 196 10.25 -10.23 6.61
N ALA A 197 9.56 -9.21 7.08
CA ALA A 197 8.17 -9.33 7.52
C ALA A 197 7.21 -8.75 6.49
N ALA A 198 6.15 -9.48 6.15
CA ALA A 198 5.19 -9.08 5.13
C ALA A 198 3.74 -9.39 5.53
N PHE A 199 2.80 -8.63 4.99
CA PHE A 199 1.38 -8.96 5.12
C PHE A 199 0.98 -10.06 4.11
N PRO A 200 0.32 -11.16 4.55
CA PRO A 200 -0.18 -12.18 3.64
C PRO A 200 -1.49 -11.72 2.97
N PHE A 201 -1.47 -11.63 1.63
CA PHE A 201 -2.62 -11.27 0.84
C PHE A 201 -3.40 -12.53 0.39
N PHE A 202 -4.64 -12.66 0.85
CA PHE A 202 -5.48 -13.83 0.55
C PHE A 202 -5.72 -14.07 -0.95
N TYR A 203 -5.56 -13.05 -1.79
CA TYR A 203 -5.74 -13.11 -3.24
C TYR A 203 -4.43 -13.41 -4.01
N ILE A 204 -3.27 -13.39 -3.34
CA ILE A 204 -2.00 -13.84 -3.92
C ILE A 204 -1.89 -15.35 -3.64
N THR A 205 -2.13 -16.17 -4.66
CA THR A 205 -2.22 -17.63 -4.52
C THR A 205 -1.36 -18.35 -5.56
N PRO A 206 -0.02 -18.32 -5.45
CA PRO A 206 0.88 -18.88 -6.46
C PRO A 206 0.56 -20.33 -6.84
N SER A 207 0.24 -21.18 -5.86
CA SER A 207 -0.11 -22.60 -6.09
C SER A 207 -1.36 -22.80 -6.97
N LYS A 208 -2.33 -21.87 -6.94
CA LYS A 208 -3.52 -21.94 -7.82
C LYS A 208 -3.21 -21.56 -9.26
N HIS A 209 -2.08 -20.89 -9.48
CA HIS A 209 -1.64 -20.38 -10.76
C HIS A 209 -0.32 -21.02 -11.22
N GLU A 210 -0.02 -22.24 -10.77
CA GLU A 210 1.28 -22.89 -11.00
C GLU A 210 1.69 -22.84 -12.48
N LYS A 211 0.79 -23.16 -13.43
CA LYS A 211 1.11 -23.12 -14.86
C LYS A 211 1.65 -21.77 -15.33
N ILE A 212 1.09 -20.67 -14.82
CA ILE A 212 1.53 -19.31 -15.15
C ILE A 212 2.82 -18.98 -14.41
N ILE A 213 2.88 -19.30 -13.12
CA ILE A 213 4.06 -19.06 -12.28
C ILE A 213 5.31 -19.76 -12.82
N ARG A 214 5.18 -20.98 -13.37
CA ARG A 214 6.32 -21.72 -13.95
C ARG A 214 7.01 -21.02 -15.13
N LYS A 215 6.37 -20.04 -15.77
CA LYS A 215 7.04 -19.18 -16.77
C LYS A 215 8.14 -18.30 -16.15
N TYR A 216 8.02 -17.97 -14.87
CA TYR A 216 8.89 -17.03 -14.13
C TYR A 216 9.66 -17.70 -12.97
N TYR A 217 9.18 -18.85 -12.49
CA TYR A 217 9.82 -19.67 -11.45
C TYR A 217 9.90 -21.13 -11.92
N ALA A 218 10.96 -21.42 -12.67
CA ALA A 218 11.18 -22.72 -13.30
C ALA A 218 11.22 -23.86 -12.27
N LYS A 219 10.90 -25.10 -12.69
CA LYS A 219 10.79 -26.25 -11.75
C LYS A 219 12.08 -26.53 -11.00
N GLU A 220 13.21 -26.23 -11.63
CA GLU A 220 14.56 -26.43 -11.11
C GLU A 220 14.89 -25.43 -9.99
N ARG A 221 14.11 -24.34 -9.84
CA ARG A 221 14.28 -23.36 -8.77
C ARG A 221 13.67 -23.81 -7.45
N GLY A 222 12.67 -24.70 -7.48
CA GLY A 222 11.98 -25.20 -6.29
C GLY A 222 10.48 -25.40 -6.49
N PRO A 223 9.76 -25.88 -5.48
CA PRO A 223 8.30 -25.94 -5.51
C PRO A 223 7.66 -24.54 -5.50
N VAL A 224 6.46 -24.39 -6.11
CA VAL A 224 5.71 -23.11 -6.11
C VAL A 224 5.35 -22.63 -4.70
N THR A 225 5.34 -23.54 -3.72
CA THR A 225 5.11 -23.21 -2.32
C THR A 225 6.21 -22.35 -1.69
N ASP A 226 7.37 -22.23 -2.33
CA ASP A 226 8.42 -21.28 -1.92
C ASP A 226 8.04 -19.83 -2.27
N ILE A 227 6.98 -19.60 -3.04
CA ILE A 227 6.52 -18.24 -3.33
C ILE A 227 5.49 -17.87 -2.28
N ASP A 228 5.87 -16.97 -1.38
CA ASP A 228 5.00 -16.46 -0.33
C ASP A 228 3.74 -15.78 -0.90
N PRO A 229 2.57 -15.87 -0.23
CA PRO A 229 1.33 -15.22 -0.64
C PRO A 229 1.34 -13.73 -0.27
N ILE A 230 2.33 -12.98 -0.76
CA ILE A 230 2.63 -11.60 -0.34
C ILE A 230 2.72 -10.67 -1.55
N GLY A 231 2.72 -9.37 -1.29
CA GLY A 231 3.12 -8.33 -2.25
C GLY A 231 4.28 -7.53 -1.69
N ASN A 232 4.68 -6.47 -2.39
CA ASN A 232 5.81 -5.64 -1.99
C ASN A 232 5.50 -4.72 -0.78
N SER A 233 4.22 -4.51 -0.43
CA SER A 233 3.81 -3.55 0.61
C SER A 233 2.61 -4.07 1.41
N PRO A 234 2.59 -3.92 2.75
CA PRO A 234 3.72 -3.52 3.58
C PRO A 234 4.73 -4.67 3.74
N VAL A 235 6.01 -4.35 3.58
CA VAL A 235 7.13 -5.26 3.84
C VAL A 235 8.24 -4.54 4.56
N ILE A 236 8.75 -5.10 5.68
CA ILE A 236 10.01 -4.67 6.29
C ILE A 236 11.10 -5.67 5.88
N ILE A 237 12.14 -5.19 5.21
CA ILE A 237 13.21 -6.01 4.62
C ILE A 237 14.58 -5.36 4.84
N LYS A 238 15.64 -6.16 5.01
CA LYS A 238 17.02 -5.63 4.97
C LYS A 238 17.29 -4.98 3.62
N LYS A 239 17.89 -3.79 3.63
CA LYS A 239 18.29 -3.04 2.45
C LYS A 239 19.10 -3.89 1.47
N THR A 240 20.07 -4.66 1.97
CA THR A 240 20.92 -5.54 1.16
C THR A 240 20.18 -6.69 0.48
N LEU A 241 19.06 -7.17 1.04
CA LEU A 241 18.19 -8.13 0.37
C LEU A 241 17.36 -7.43 -0.70
N LEU A 242 16.78 -6.26 -0.37
CA LEU A 242 15.98 -5.50 -1.32
C LEU A 242 16.80 -5.03 -2.53
N GLU A 243 18.06 -4.65 -2.35
CA GLU A 243 19.00 -4.32 -3.44
C GLU A 243 19.19 -5.48 -4.44
N LYS A 244 19.15 -6.73 -3.96
CA LYS A 244 19.23 -7.93 -4.81
C LYS A 244 17.90 -8.23 -5.51
N ILE A 245 16.79 -8.09 -4.78
CA ILE A 245 15.45 -8.43 -5.27
C ILE A 245 14.94 -7.39 -6.28
N ALA A 246 15.15 -6.09 -6.02
CA ALA A 246 14.51 -5.01 -6.78
C ALA A 246 14.75 -5.06 -8.30
N PRO A 247 15.98 -5.33 -8.81
CA PRO A 247 16.19 -5.49 -10.25
C PRO A 247 15.44 -6.69 -10.85
N THR A 248 15.40 -7.81 -10.13
CA THR A 248 14.63 -9.00 -10.56
C THR A 248 13.14 -8.75 -10.52
N TRP A 249 12.64 -8.10 -9.47
CA TRP A 249 11.24 -7.69 -9.34
C TRP A 249 10.82 -6.78 -10.50
N MET A 250 11.63 -5.77 -10.86
CA MET A 250 11.40 -4.94 -12.05
C MET A 250 11.30 -5.78 -13.33
N ASN A 251 12.29 -6.63 -13.58
CA ASN A 251 12.34 -7.42 -14.82
C ASN A 251 11.18 -8.41 -14.92
N VAL A 252 10.86 -9.13 -13.84
CA VAL A 252 9.73 -10.06 -13.80
C VAL A 252 8.42 -9.31 -13.98
N SER A 253 8.27 -8.12 -13.39
CA SER A 253 7.06 -7.30 -13.56
C SER A 253 6.84 -6.92 -15.02
N ILE A 254 7.90 -6.50 -15.73
CA ILE A 254 7.84 -6.18 -17.16
C ILE A 254 7.49 -7.41 -17.99
N GLN A 255 8.16 -8.55 -17.73
CA GLN A 255 7.89 -9.80 -18.46
C GLN A 255 6.45 -10.30 -18.24
N MET A 256 5.94 -10.20 -17.01
CA MET A 256 4.55 -10.54 -16.71
C MET A 256 3.59 -9.59 -17.43
N LYS A 257 3.92 -8.29 -17.51
CA LYS A 257 3.08 -7.30 -18.19
C LYS A 257 3.05 -7.47 -19.71
N GLU A 258 4.17 -7.88 -20.31
CA GLU A 258 4.30 -8.14 -21.74
C GLU A 258 3.66 -9.50 -22.15
N ASP A 259 3.54 -10.47 -21.23
CA ASP A 259 2.84 -11.74 -21.47
C ASP A 259 1.31 -11.56 -21.29
N LYS A 260 0.59 -11.58 -22.42
CA LYS A 260 -0.88 -11.35 -22.46
C LYS A 260 -1.69 -12.29 -21.57
N GLU A 261 -1.28 -13.54 -21.41
CA GLU A 261 -2.00 -14.52 -20.59
C GLU A 261 -1.82 -14.19 -19.10
N THR A 262 -0.59 -13.84 -18.72
CA THR A 262 -0.21 -13.48 -17.36
C THR A 262 -0.81 -12.15 -16.94
N ASP A 263 -0.72 -11.11 -17.79
CA ASP A 263 -1.36 -9.81 -17.55
C ASP A 263 -2.88 -9.96 -17.39
N LYS A 264 -3.52 -10.81 -18.20
CA LYS A 264 -4.94 -11.08 -18.06
C LYS A 264 -5.30 -11.77 -16.74
N ILE A 265 -4.46 -12.68 -16.26
CA ILE A 265 -4.73 -13.49 -15.06
C ILE A 265 -4.44 -12.70 -13.77
N PHE A 266 -3.28 -12.05 -13.69
CA PHE A 266 -2.88 -11.33 -12.48
C PHE A 266 -3.36 -9.87 -12.47
N GLY A 267 -3.54 -9.25 -13.65
CA GLY A 267 -4.11 -7.92 -13.80
C GLY A 267 -3.46 -6.89 -12.88
N TRP A 268 -4.28 -6.20 -12.07
CA TRP A 268 -3.82 -5.11 -11.22
C TRP A 268 -2.83 -5.52 -10.12
N VAL A 269 -2.81 -6.79 -9.72
CA VAL A 269 -1.91 -7.30 -8.66
C VAL A 269 -0.69 -8.03 -9.21
N LEU A 270 -0.44 -7.91 -10.52
CA LEU A 270 0.68 -8.54 -11.21
C LEU A 270 2.03 -8.15 -10.62
N GLU A 271 2.23 -6.87 -10.30
CA GLU A 271 3.45 -6.39 -9.67
C GLU A 271 3.71 -7.09 -8.33
N MET A 272 2.66 -7.32 -7.53
CA MET A 272 2.76 -8.05 -6.26
C MET A 272 3.20 -9.50 -6.46
N TYR A 273 2.65 -10.19 -7.47
CA TYR A 273 3.11 -11.53 -7.86
C TYR A 273 4.57 -11.51 -8.31
N ALA A 274 4.99 -10.49 -9.07
CA ALA A 274 6.37 -10.35 -9.49
C ALA A 274 7.33 -10.13 -8.31
N TYR A 275 6.93 -9.37 -7.28
CA TYR A 275 7.73 -9.22 -6.05
C TYR A 275 7.88 -10.56 -5.32
N ALA A 276 6.79 -11.31 -5.14
CA ALA A 276 6.82 -12.62 -4.50
C ALA A 276 7.71 -13.61 -5.26
N VAL A 277 7.58 -13.68 -6.59
CA VAL A 277 8.42 -14.52 -7.45
C VAL A 277 9.89 -14.08 -7.38
N ALA A 278 10.18 -12.78 -7.43
CA ALA A 278 11.54 -12.27 -7.33
C ALA A 278 12.18 -12.62 -5.98
N SER A 279 11.43 -12.52 -4.88
CA SER A 279 11.88 -12.92 -3.56
C SER A 279 12.26 -14.41 -3.51
N ALA A 280 11.39 -15.28 -4.04
CA ALA A 280 11.65 -16.72 -4.12
C ALA A 280 12.85 -17.06 -5.01
N LEU A 281 13.04 -16.36 -6.14
CA LEU A 281 14.21 -16.52 -7.01
C LEU A 281 15.54 -16.23 -6.31
N HIS A 282 15.50 -15.39 -5.27
CA HIS A 282 16.65 -15.06 -4.41
C HIS A 282 16.69 -15.85 -3.10
N GLY A 283 15.82 -16.84 -2.93
CA GLY A 283 15.76 -17.68 -1.74
C GLY A 283 15.30 -16.95 -0.47
N VAL A 284 14.53 -15.87 -0.63
CA VAL A 284 14.02 -15.06 0.50
C VAL A 284 12.59 -15.48 0.84
N GLN A 285 12.37 -15.83 2.11
CA GLN A 285 11.06 -16.16 2.69
C GLN A 285 10.65 -15.12 3.72
N HIS A 286 9.36 -14.86 3.84
CA HIS A 286 8.83 -13.82 4.71
C HIS A 286 8.17 -14.37 5.98
N ILE A 287 8.36 -13.67 7.09
CA ILE A 287 7.53 -13.80 8.28
C ILE A 287 6.17 -13.19 7.96
N LEU A 288 5.14 -14.03 7.83
CA LEU A 288 3.79 -13.60 7.51
C LEU A 288 3.08 -13.00 8.73
N ARG A 289 2.74 -11.71 8.67
CA ARG A 289 2.14 -10.94 9.77
C ARG A 289 0.74 -10.44 9.41
N LYS A 290 -0.29 -11.16 9.86
CA LYS A 290 -1.70 -10.74 9.71
C LYS A 290 -2.04 -9.49 10.51
N ASP A 291 -1.31 -9.24 11.58
CA ASP A 291 -1.44 -8.04 12.41
C ASP A 291 -0.68 -6.83 11.83
N PHE A 292 -0.02 -6.96 10.68
CA PHE A 292 0.72 -5.84 10.11
C PHE A 292 -0.22 -4.69 9.70
N MET A 293 -1.32 -5.01 9.03
CA MET A 293 -2.32 -4.03 8.62
C MET A 293 -3.74 -4.58 8.64
N ILE A 294 -4.71 -3.69 8.55
CA ILE A 294 -6.13 -3.99 8.27
C ILE A 294 -6.61 -3.26 7.00
N GLN A 295 -7.69 -3.76 6.41
CA GLN A 295 -8.31 -3.25 5.19
C GLN A 295 -9.81 -2.97 5.40
N PRO A 296 -10.18 -1.80 5.93
CA PRO A 296 -11.58 -1.39 6.01
C PRO A 296 -12.20 -1.28 4.61
N PRO A 297 -13.51 -1.57 4.45
CA PRO A 297 -14.47 -1.88 5.51
C PRO A 297 -14.51 -3.35 5.96
N PHE A 298 -13.67 -4.22 5.39
CA PHE A 298 -13.76 -5.68 5.60
C PHE A 298 -13.20 -6.12 6.95
N ASP A 299 -12.09 -5.52 7.37
CA ASP A 299 -11.59 -5.67 8.73
C ASP A 299 -12.31 -4.67 9.63
N THR A 300 -13.13 -5.15 10.56
CA THR A 300 -14.07 -4.32 11.33
C THR A 300 -13.48 -3.69 12.60
N ARG A 301 -12.34 -4.21 13.08
CA ARG A 301 -11.68 -3.80 14.32
C ARG A 301 -10.19 -3.53 14.10
N LEU A 302 -9.62 -2.59 14.84
CA LEU A 302 -8.18 -2.32 14.81
C LEU A 302 -7.39 -3.44 15.48
N GLY A 303 -7.85 -3.90 16.64
CA GLY A 303 -7.15 -4.89 17.45
C GLY A 303 -5.68 -4.51 17.69
N ASN A 304 -4.79 -5.46 17.44
CA ASN A 304 -3.34 -5.27 17.58
C ASN A 304 -2.66 -4.90 16.26
N THR A 305 -3.34 -4.26 15.32
CA THR A 305 -2.72 -3.89 14.03
C THR A 305 -1.99 -2.55 14.03
N PHE A 306 -1.07 -2.34 13.09
CA PHE A 306 -0.21 -1.15 13.01
C PHE A 306 -0.64 -0.16 11.93
N ILE A 307 -1.19 -0.65 10.83
CA ILE A 307 -1.50 0.14 9.65
C ILE A 307 -2.98 -0.06 9.28
N ILE A 308 -3.67 1.04 8.96
CA ILE A 308 -4.88 0.98 8.12
C ILE A 308 -4.45 1.15 6.66
N HIS A 309 -4.83 0.20 5.81
CA HIS A 309 -4.71 0.31 4.36
C HIS A 309 -6.10 0.61 3.77
N PHE A 310 -6.35 1.88 3.43
CA PHE A 310 -7.68 2.35 2.99
C PHE A 310 -7.91 2.18 1.48
N THR A 311 -7.70 0.96 0.99
CA THR A 311 -7.79 0.66 -0.44
C THR A 311 -9.22 0.57 -0.96
N TYR A 312 -10.18 0.14 -0.13
CA TYR A 312 -11.57 -0.08 -0.51
C TYR A 312 -12.47 1.11 -0.18
N GLY A 313 -13.51 1.29 -1.00
CA GLY A 313 -14.59 2.22 -0.70
C GLY A 313 -15.40 1.75 0.52
N CYS A 314 -15.66 2.68 1.43
CA CYS A 314 -16.50 2.49 2.61
C CYS A 314 -17.86 3.12 2.35
N ASP A 315 -18.81 2.32 1.86
CA ASP A 315 -20.15 2.77 1.50
C ASP A 315 -21.19 2.20 2.47
N TYR A 316 -21.97 3.05 3.11
CA TYR A 316 -22.93 2.65 4.14
C TYR A 316 -24.29 3.36 3.99
N SER A 317 -25.37 2.68 4.40
CA SER A 317 -26.65 3.33 4.66
C SER A 317 -26.56 4.20 5.93
N LEU A 318 -27.51 5.11 6.13
CA LEU A 318 -27.60 5.91 7.37
C LEU A 318 -27.90 5.08 8.63
N LYS A 319 -28.26 3.80 8.45
CA LYS A 319 -28.43 2.82 9.54
C LYS A 319 -27.13 2.07 9.87
N GLY A 320 -26.03 2.35 9.18
CA GLY A 320 -24.73 1.71 9.38
C GLY A 320 -24.56 0.37 8.65
N GLU A 321 -25.37 0.09 7.64
CA GLU A 321 -25.29 -1.16 6.87
C GLU A 321 -24.40 -0.97 5.64
N LEU A 322 -23.43 -1.86 5.42
CA LEU A 322 -22.51 -1.79 4.28
C LEU A 322 -23.27 -1.98 2.95
N THR A 323 -23.17 -1.03 2.03
CA THR A 323 -23.84 -1.09 0.73
C THR A 323 -22.88 -1.57 -0.35
N TYR A 324 -22.71 -2.89 -0.44
CA TYR A 324 -21.76 -3.51 -1.37
C TYR A 324 -22.02 -3.14 -2.84
N GLY A 325 -20.98 -2.70 -3.55
CA GLY A 325 -21.03 -2.40 -4.99
C GLY A 325 -21.93 -1.21 -5.37
N LYS A 326 -22.37 -0.41 -4.40
CA LYS A 326 -23.23 0.76 -4.60
C LYS A 326 -22.69 1.93 -3.79
N VAL A 327 -22.88 3.13 -4.33
CA VAL A 327 -22.61 4.37 -3.59
C VAL A 327 -23.58 4.42 -2.40
N GLY A 328 -23.02 4.44 -1.19
CA GLY A 328 -23.79 4.52 0.05
C GLY A 328 -24.34 5.92 0.30
N GLU A 329 -25.31 6.02 1.21
CA GLU A 329 -25.83 7.31 1.69
C GLU A 329 -24.73 8.07 2.46
N TRP A 330 -23.90 7.34 3.20
CA TRP A 330 -22.61 7.80 3.69
C TRP A 330 -21.50 7.07 2.95
N ARG A 331 -20.45 7.80 2.56
CA ARG A 331 -19.33 7.26 1.80
C ARG A 331 -18.00 7.88 2.19
N PHE A 332 -17.00 7.02 2.36
CA PHE A 332 -15.59 7.40 2.24
C PHE A 332 -14.90 6.49 1.23
N ASP A 333 -14.51 7.03 0.07
CA ASP A 333 -13.66 6.34 -0.89
C ASP A 333 -12.68 7.36 -1.48
N LYS A 334 -11.38 7.07 -1.37
CA LYS A 334 -10.31 7.90 -1.91
C LYS A 334 -10.46 8.20 -3.39
N ARG A 335 -11.10 7.32 -4.16
CA ARG A 335 -11.38 7.50 -5.60
C ARG A 335 -12.42 8.58 -5.88
N SER A 336 -13.12 9.06 -4.87
CA SER A 336 -14.00 10.24 -4.97
C SER A 336 -13.20 11.56 -5.01
N PHE A 337 -11.88 11.49 -4.81
CA PHE A 337 -10.97 12.63 -4.70
C PHE A 337 -9.77 12.48 -5.67
N PRO A 338 -9.99 12.39 -6.99
CA PRO A 338 -8.93 12.16 -7.97
C PRO A 338 -8.05 13.40 -8.19
N ASP A 339 -8.66 14.59 -8.19
CA ASP A 339 -8.00 15.84 -8.62
C ASP A 339 -7.73 16.82 -7.46
N ARG A 340 -8.17 16.47 -6.25
CA ARG A 340 -8.05 17.31 -5.05
C ARG A 340 -8.08 16.45 -3.79
N PRO A 341 -7.58 16.94 -2.65
CA PRO A 341 -7.80 16.28 -1.37
C PRO A 341 -9.29 16.22 -0.99
N PRO A 342 -9.69 15.31 -0.08
CA PRO A 342 -11.01 15.37 0.52
C PRO A 342 -11.22 16.69 1.27
N PRO A 343 -12.45 17.22 1.33
CA PRO A 343 -12.72 18.42 2.12
C PRO A 343 -12.37 18.18 3.59
N ARG A 344 -11.94 19.23 4.28
CA ARG A 344 -11.77 19.19 5.73
C ARG A 344 -13.09 18.84 6.41
N ASN A 345 -13.00 18.20 7.57
CA ASN A 345 -14.16 17.85 8.40
C ASN A 345 -15.18 16.96 7.66
N LEU A 346 -14.69 15.86 7.09
CA LEU A 346 -15.54 14.78 6.58
C LEU A 346 -16.54 14.35 7.64
N THR A 347 -17.77 14.08 7.22
CA THR A 347 -18.80 13.57 8.12
C THR A 347 -18.37 12.22 8.68
N LEU A 348 -18.49 12.05 9.99
CA LEU A 348 -18.27 10.75 10.61
C LEU A 348 -19.32 9.76 10.11
N PRO A 349 -18.96 8.46 9.99
CA PRO A 349 -19.92 7.45 9.59
C PRO A 349 -21.08 7.31 10.60
N PRO A 350 -22.26 6.87 10.14
CA PRO A 350 -23.42 6.68 11.00
C PRO A 350 -23.18 5.65 12.11
N PRO A 351 -24.01 5.65 13.18
CA PRO A 351 -23.98 4.60 14.19
C PRO A 351 -24.09 3.20 13.56
N GLY A 352 -23.35 2.23 14.09
CA GLY A 352 -23.32 0.85 13.57
C GLY A 352 -22.18 0.56 12.57
N VAL A 353 -21.55 1.60 12.02
CA VAL A 353 -20.37 1.42 11.16
C VAL A 353 -19.15 0.95 11.99
N PRO A 354 -18.33 0.02 11.47
CA PRO A 354 -17.20 -0.55 12.20
C PRO A 354 -16.16 0.45 12.72
N GLU A 355 -15.51 0.08 13.82
CA GLU A 355 -14.43 0.85 14.47
C GLU A 355 -13.34 1.28 13.49
N SER A 356 -12.94 0.37 12.61
CA SER A 356 -11.87 0.60 11.66
C SER A 356 -12.16 1.74 10.66
N VAL A 357 -13.40 1.81 10.16
CA VAL A 357 -13.86 2.87 9.25
C VAL A 357 -14.01 4.19 10.00
N VAL A 358 -14.60 4.16 11.21
CA VAL A 358 -14.70 5.34 12.08
C VAL A 358 -13.31 5.93 12.34
N THR A 359 -12.33 5.08 12.66
CA THR A 359 -10.95 5.48 12.94
C THR A 359 -10.28 6.06 11.72
N LEU A 360 -10.40 5.40 10.56
CA LEU A 360 -9.87 5.91 9.29
C LEU A 360 -10.33 7.35 9.03
N VAL A 361 -11.63 7.61 9.12
CA VAL A 361 -12.17 8.96 8.83
C VAL A 361 -11.75 9.99 9.87
N LYS A 362 -11.71 9.62 11.16
CA LYS A 362 -11.17 10.49 12.22
C LYS A 362 -9.72 10.87 11.94
N MET A 363 -8.90 9.91 11.52
CA MET A 363 -7.49 10.14 11.26
C MET A 363 -7.24 10.98 10.01
N VAL A 364 -8.05 10.84 8.96
CA VAL A 364 -8.02 11.73 7.78
C VAL A 364 -8.48 13.14 8.16
N ASN A 365 -9.52 13.27 8.99
CA ASN A 365 -9.98 14.57 9.49
C ASN A 365 -8.92 15.27 10.33
N GLU A 366 -8.26 14.55 11.23
CA GLU A 366 -7.22 15.13 12.07
C GLU A 366 -5.99 15.54 11.25
N ALA A 367 -5.56 14.72 10.29
CA ALA A 367 -4.47 15.08 9.40
C ALA A 367 -4.84 16.32 8.56
N SER A 368 -5.97 16.30 7.87
CA SER A 368 -6.41 17.42 7.04
C SER A 368 -6.56 18.70 7.86
N ALA A 369 -7.08 18.65 9.09
CA ALA A 369 -7.21 19.79 10.00
C ALA A 369 -5.86 20.45 10.33
N ASN A 370 -4.80 19.65 10.51
CA ASN A 370 -3.49 20.13 10.97
C ASN A 370 -2.48 20.38 9.85
N LEU A 371 -2.73 19.88 8.64
CA LEU A 371 -1.85 20.09 7.49
C LEU A 371 -2.09 21.49 6.88
N PRO A 372 -1.02 22.31 6.71
CA PRO A 372 -1.15 23.63 6.09
C PRO A 372 -1.50 23.48 4.62
N ARG A 373 -2.18 24.46 4.02
CA ARG A 373 -2.44 24.45 2.56
C ARG A 373 -3.14 23.19 2.03
N TRP A 374 -3.85 22.45 2.90
CA TRP A 374 -4.60 21.26 2.50
C TRP A 374 -5.51 21.54 1.31
N ASP A 375 -6.25 22.63 1.35
CA ASP A 375 -7.24 22.98 0.33
C ASP A 375 -6.60 23.42 -1.00
N ASP A 376 -5.30 23.78 -1.00
CA ASP A 376 -4.54 24.12 -2.20
C ASP A 376 -4.16 22.87 -3.03
N GLY A 377 -4.30 21.67 -2.45
CA GLY A 377 -3.87 20.41 -3.10
C GLY A 377 -2.36 20.31 -3.33
N ILE A 378 -1.59 21.12 -2.60
CA ILE A 378 -0.12 21.17 -2.60
C ILE A 378 0.40 20.69 -1.26
#